data_AF-A0A9D7FBS8-F1
#
_entry.id   AF-A0A9D7FBS8-F1
#
_cell.length_a   1.000
_cell.length_b   1.000
_cell.length_c   1.000
_cell.angle_alpha   90.00
_cell.angle_beta   90.00
_cell.angle_gamma   90.00
#
_symmetry.space_group_name_H-M   'P 1'
#
loop_
_entity.id
_entity.type
_entity.pdbx_description
1 polymer ?
#
loop_
_entity_poly.entity_id
_entity_poly.type
_entity_poly.pdbx_seq_one_letter_code
_entity_poly.pdbx_strand_id
1 'polypeptide(L)'
;MKKPIWIAAMLAAICILTSSVFAKDANGYEIKVHIEGLRDTGLYLGNHYGDKQYVRDTIRLDQNGWGTFKGPDTLPGGIYLVILPNKTYFEILANEQKFTIETDTIDYVQHMKVSGSLENKLFNDHQKYIIEKSKETQLIKVRLDANKDNKDSVAVLREKLNSADKEVKAYRMALLLIQPFNSDILKLTFLITLILVTNVYFARQFFKARSKHTLNNLLFPYPIH
;
A
#
# COMPACT_ATOMS: atom_id res chain seq x y z
N MET A 1 -31.29 28.99 32.61
CA MET A 1 -29.93 28.99 32.02
C MET A 1 -30.05 29.03 30.50
N LYS A 2 -29.73 30.17 29.88
CA LYS A 2 -29.84 30.37 28.42
C LYS A 2 -28.62 29.74 27.75
N LYS A 3 -28.81 28.73 26.89
CA LYS A 3 -27.71 28.11 26.12
C LYS A 3 -27.12 29.18 25.18
N PRO A 4 -25.79 29.29 25.05
CA PRO A 4 -25.17 30.34 24.25
C PRO A 4 -25.41 30.06 22.76
N ILE A 5 -26.21 30.94 22.15
CA ILE A 5 -26.60 30.95 20.72
C ILE A 5 -25.37 31.01 19.78
N TRP A 6 -24.20 31.35 20.31
CA TRP A 6 -22.94 31.47 19.59
C TRP A 6 -22.33 30.13 19.15
N ILE A 7 -22.68 29.01 19.79
CA ILE A 7 -22.16 27.68 19.40
C ILE A 7 -22.79 27.20 18.08
N ALA A 8 -24.06 27.55 17.83
CA ALA A 8 -24.74 27.22 16.57
C ALA A 8 -24.21 28.05 15.40
N ALA A 9 -23.77 29.29 15.64
CA ALA A 9 -23.16 30.14 14.62
C ALA A 9 -21.72 29.70 14.24
N MET A 10 -20.96 29.13 15.18
CA MET A 10 -19.63 28.56 14.92
C MET A 10 -19.68 27.24 14.12
N LEU A 11 -20.73 26.43 14.33
CA LEU A 11 -20.98 25.19 13.57
C LEU A 11 -21.48 25.47 12.13
N ALA A 12 -22.22 26.55 11.91
CA ALA A 12 -22.67 26.95 10.58
C ALA A 12 -21.55 27.60 9.74
N ALA A 13 -20.58 28.29 10.35
CA ALA A 13 -19.45 28.90 9.64
C ALA A 13 -18.37 27.88 9.20
N ILE A 14 -18.28 26.72 9.87
CA ILE A 14 -17.40 25.60 9.47
C ILE A 14 -18.01 24.79 8.31
N CYS A 15 -19.33 24.85 8.11
CA CYS A 15 -20.01 24.15 7.00
C CYS A 15 -19.90 24.85 5.63
N ILE A 16 -19.44 26.11 5.56
CA ILE A 16 -19.43 26.89 4.31
C ILE A 16 -18.02 27.05 3.70
N LEU A 17 -16.96 26.58 4.38
CA LEU A 17 -15.57 26.67 3.89
C LEU A 17 -15.02 25.37 3.27
N THR A 18 -15.84 24.35 3.01
CA THR A 18 -15.38 23.08 2.42
C THR A 18 -15.85 22.83 0.98
N SER A 19 -16.54 23.78 0.34
CA SER A 19 -16.89 23.69 -1.09
C SER A 19 -15.93 24.49 -1.97
N SER A 20 -14.63 24.20 -1.83
CA SER A 20 -13.63 24.48 -2.86
C SER A 20 -12.81 23.22 -3.08
N VAL A 21 -13.49 22.10 -3.33
CA VAL A 21 -12.86 20.99 -4.05
C VAL A 21 -12.63 21.54 -5.45
N PHE A 22 -11.35 21.79 -5.77
CA PHE A 22 -10.89 22.04 -7.12
C PHE A 22 -11.67 21.14 -8.07
N ALA A 23 -12.36 21.73 -9.05
CA ALA A 23 -12.79 21.00 -10.21
C ALA A 23 -11.52 20.43 -10.86
N LYS A 24 -11.13 19.22 -10.44
CA LYS A 24 -10.23 18.38 -11.21
C LYS A 24 -10.96 18.20 -12.53
N ASP A 25 -10.39 18.79 -13.58
CA ASP A 25 -10.72 18.58 -14.98
C ASP A 25 -11.69 17.40 -15.18
N ALA A 26 -12.90 17.71 -15.64
CA ALA A 26 -13.90 16.73 -16.04
C ALA A 26 -13.49 16.02 -17.35
N ASN A 27 -12.23 15.57 -17.42
CA ASN A 27 -11.59 15.04 -18.62
C ASN A 27 -11.58 13.51 -18.66
N GLY A 28 -12.39 12.87 -17.81
CA GLY A 28 -12.49 11.42 -17.69
C GLY A 28 -11.16 10.76 -17.31
N TYR A 29 -11.14 9.43 -17.37
CA TYR A 29 -9.90 8.65 -17.31
C TYR A 29 -9.61 7.99 -18.65
N GLU A 30 -8.33 7.79 -18.92
CA GLU A 30 -7.82 7.03 -20.07
C GLU A 30 -6.56 6.28 -19.64
N ILE A 31 -6.71 4.99 -19.33
CA ILE A 31 -5.62 4.12 -18.88
C ILE A 31 -5.34 3.14 -20.00
N LYS A 32 -4.25 3.40 -20.73
CA LYS A 32 -3.79 2.52 -21.80
C LYS A 32 -2.94 1.41 -21.22
N VAL A 33 -3.18 0.17 -21.64
CA VAL A 33 -2.49 -1.02 -21.15
C VAL A 33 -1.98 -1.83 -22.32
N HIS A 34 -0.74 -2.29 -22.22
CA HIS A 34 -0.14 -3.28 -23.10
C HIS A 34 0.38 -4.45 -22.28
N ILE A 35 0.06 -5.68 -22.69
CA ILE A 35 0.55 -6.89 -22.02
C ILE A 35 1.16 -7.82 -23.08
N GLU A 36 2.49 -7.86 -23.15
CA GLU A 36 3.19 -8.77 -24.04
C GLU A 36 2.93 -10.23 -23.65
N GLY A 37 2.62 -11.05 -24.65
CA GLY A 37 2.21 -12.44 -24.47
C GLY A 37 0.72 -12.63 -24.15
N LEU A 38 -0.09 -11.56 -24.13
CA LEU A 38 -1.53 -11.64 -23.92
C LEU A 38 -2.29 -10.83 -24.98
N ARG A 39 -3.21 -11.46 -25.71
CA ARG A 39 -3.99 -10.81 -26.78
C ARG A 39 -5.41 -11.36 -26.83
N ASP A 40 -6.29 -10.63 -27.52
CA ASP A 40 -7.66 -11.07 -27.82
C ASP A 40 -8.46 -11.50 -26.58
N THR A 41 -8.21 -10.89 -25.41
CA THR A 41 -8.79 -11.33 -24.13
C THR A 41 -9.31 -10.18 -23.28
N GLY A 42 -10.23 -10.49 -22.36
CA GLY A 42 -10.85 -9.50 -21.48
C GLY A 42 -9.97 -9.14 -20.28
N LEU A 43 -9.89 -7.85 -19.96
CA LEU A 43 -9.34 -7.33 -18.71
C LEU A 43 -10.41 -6.58 -17.94
N TYR A 44 -10.34 -6.66 -16.62
CA TYR A 44 -11.21 -5.89 -15.73
C TYR A 44 -10.37 -4.89 -14.94
N LEU A 45 -10.86 -3.66 -14.84
CA LEU A 45 -10.32 -2.69 -13.89
C LEU A 45 -11.17 -2.80 -12.63
N GLY A 46 -10.56 -3.09 -11.48
CA GLY A 46 -11.27 -3.19 -10.21
C GLY A 46 -10.64 -2.33 -9.12
N ASN A 47 -11.36 -2.12 -8.03
CA ASN A 47 -10.84 -1.44 -6.84
C ASN A 47 -11.34 -2.11 -5.55
N HIS A 48 -10.59 -1.91 -4.47
CA HIS A 48 -11.02 -2.29 -3.14
C HIS A 48 -11.93 -1.20 -2.54
N TYR A 49 -13.08 -1.60 -2.01
CA TYR A 49 -13.94 -0.75 -1.20
C TYR A 49 -14.42 -1.54 0.03
N GLY A 50 -13.81 -1.22 1.19
CA GLY A 50 -13.93 -2.04 2.39
C GLY A 50 -13.40 -3.46 2.14
N ASP A 51 -14.18 -4.47 2.52
CA ASP A 51 -13.83 -5.88 2.36
C ASP A 51 -14.19 -6.45 0.97
N LYS A 52 -14.69 -5.62 0.05
CA LYS A 52 -15.20 -6.05 -1.26
C LYS A 52 -14.36 -5.50 -2.42
N GLN A 53 -14.23 -6.31 -3.47
CA GLN A 53 -13.68 -5.88 -4.76
C GLN A 53 -14.83 -5.53 -5.70
N TYR A 54 -14.74 -4.38 -6.33
CA TYR A 54 -15.72 -3.92 -7.30
C TYR A 54 -15.07 -3.83 -8.67
N VAL A 55 -15.74 -4.36 -9.69
CA VAL A 55 -15.35 -4.14 -11.09
C VAL A 55 -15.82 -2.75 -11.49
N ARG A 56 -14.87 -1.93 -11.92
CA ARG A 56 -15.06 -0.55 -12.34
C ARG A 56 -15.26 -0.41 -13.85
N ASP A 57 -14.46 -1.13 -14.63
CA ASP A 57 -14.49 -1.08 -16.09
C ASP A 57 -14.04 -2.43 -16.68
N THR A 58 -14.32 -2.67 -17.96
CA THR A 58 -13.95 -3.89 -18.69
C THR A 58 -13.53 -3.55 -20.11
N ILE A 59 -12.41 -4.10 -20.54
CA ILE A 59 -11.90 -3.93 -21.91
C ILE A 59 -11.55 -5.29 -22.51
N ARG A 60 -11.34 -5.32 -23.82
CA ARG A 60 -10.73 -6.45 -24.52
C ARG A 60 -9.44 -5.97 -25.17
N LEU A 61 -8.36 -6.72 -24.96
CA LEU A 61 -7.10 -6.48 -25.67
C LEU A 61 -7.25 -6.81 -27.15
N ASP A 62 -6.56 -6.04 -27.99
CA ASP A 62 -6.43 -6.31 -29.41
C ASP A 62 -5.42 -7.45 -29.69
N GLN A 63 -5.16 -7.71 -30.98
CA GLN A 63 -4.24 -8.76 -31.44
C GLN A 63 -2.78 -8.48 -31.05
N ASN A 64 -2.42 -7.23 -30.78
CA ASN A 64 -1.10 -6.80 -30.37
C ASN A 64 -0.99 -6.68 -28.84
N GLY A 65 -2.03 -7.04 -28.08
CA GLY A 65 -2.05 -6.98 -26.62
C GLY A 65 -2.30 -5.59 -26.05
N TRP A 66 -2.79 -4.64 -26.85
CA TRP A 66 -3.16 -3.29 -26.41
C TRP A 66 -4.64 -3.20 -26.05
N GLY A 67 -4.96 -2.40 -25.04
CA GLY A 67 -6.32 -2.00 -24.71
C GLY A 67 -6.34 -0.70 -23.90
N THR A 68 -7.51 -0.06 -23.81
CA THR A 68 -7.65 1.22 -23.11
C THR A 68 -8.92 1.24 -22.28
N PHE A 69 -8.77 1.35 -20.96
CA PHE A 69 -9.89 1.66 -20.06
C PHE A 69 -10.20 3.16 -20.19
N LYS A 70 -11.45 3.53 -20.45
CA LYS A 70 -11.83 4.92 -20.69
C LYS A 70 -13.25 5.22 -20.27
N GLY A 71 -13.43 6.26 -19.47
CA GLY A 71 -14.74 6.73 -19.03
C GLY A 71 -14.79 8.25 -18.90
N PRO A 72 -15.98 8.86 -18.95
CA PRO A 72 -16.15 10.32 -18.90
C PRO A 72 -15.99 10.89 -17.49
N ASP A 73 -16.10 10.06 -16.46
CA ASP A 73 -16.01 10.46 -15.06
C ASP A 73 -14.60 10.25 -14.49
N THR A 74 -14.25 11.02 -13.46
CA THR A 74 -12.94 10.92 -12.80
C THR A 74 -12.92 9.71 -11.86
N LEU A 75 -11.89 8.87 -11.96
CA LEU A 75 -11.69 7.79 -11.00
C LEU A 75 -11.30 8.37 -9.64
N PRO A 76 -11.95 7.93 -8.54
CA PRO A 76 -11.44 8.19 -7.20
C PRO A 76 -9.99 7.73 -7.10
N GLY A 77 -9.11 8.60 -6.57
CA GLY A 77 -7.70 8.26 -6.38
C GLY A 77 -7.52 7.08 -5.42
N GLY A 78 -6.55 6.23 -5.68
CA GLY A 78 -6.30 5.01 -4.90
C GLY A 78 -5.72 3.88 -5.74
N ILE A 79 -5.62 2.70 -5.11
CA ILE A 79 -5.13 1.47 -5.74
C ILE A 79 -6.26 0.79 -6.51
N TYR A 80 -5.97 0.47 -7.76
CA TYR A 80 -6.82 -0.31 -8.66
C TYR A 80 -6.08 -1.57 -9.10
N LEU A 81 -6.86 -2.59 -9.43
CA LEU A 81 -6.40 -3.88 -9.91
C LEU A 81 -6.71 -3.98 -11.41
N VAL A 82 -5.71 -4.27 -12.23
CA VAL A 82 -5.94 -4.76 -13.60
C VAL A 82 -5.99 -6.29 -13.52
N ILE A 83 -7.18 -6.85 -13.64
CA ILE A 83 -7.48 -8.27 -13.41
C ILE A 83 -7.53 -9.00 -14.76
N LEU A 84 -6.80 -10.11 -14.83
CA LEU A 84 -6.65 -10.95 -16.02
C LEU A 84 -7.59 -12.17 -15.97
N PRO A 85 -7.84 -12.84 -17.11
CA PRO A 85 -8.75 -14.00 -17.19
C PRO A 85 -8.37 -15.18 -16.28
N ASN A 86 -7.07 -15.36 -16.03
CA ASN A 86 -6.53 -16.38 -15.12
C ASN A 86 -6.67 -15.99 -13.63
N LYS A 87 -7.39 -14.90 -13.32
CA LYS A 87 -7.58 -14.34 -11.97
C LYS A 87 -6.31 -13.77 -11.33
N THR A 88 -5.20 -13.66 -12.07
CA THR A 88 -4.06 -12.85 -11.62
C THR A 88 -4.33 -11.38 -11.86
N TYR A 89 -3.60 -10.51 -11.19
CA TYR A 89 -3.73 -9.07 -11.35
C TYR A 89 -2.41 -8.37 -11.08
N PHE A 90 -2.33 -7.11 -11.48
CA PHE A 90 -1.31 -6.17 -11.02
C PHE A 90 -1.96 -4.87 -10.56
N GLU A 91 -1.27 -4.16 -9.67
CA GLU A 91 -1.78 -2.96 -9.02
C GLU A 91 -1.29 -1.68 -9.72
N ILE A 92 -2.19 -0.71 -9.87
CA ILE A 92 -1.93 0.63 -10.40
C ILE A 92 -2.59 1.69 -9.51
N LEU A 93 -2.12 2.92 -9.60
CA LEU A 93 -2.72 4.08 -8.95
C LEU A 93 -3.55 4.89 -9.97
N ALA A 94 -4.78 5.25 -9.62
CA ALA A 94 -5.63 6.09 -10.46
C ALA A 94 -5.63 7.56 -10.02
N ASN A 95 -4.50 8.09 -9.57
CA ASN A 95 -4.39 9.47 -9.12
C ASN A 95 -4.24 10.43 -10.31
N GLU A 96 -3.27 10.17 -11.20
CA GLU A 96 -3.31 10.69 -12.56
C GLU A 96 -4.37 9.92 -13.37
N GLN A 97 -5.16 10.64 -14.17
CA GLN A 97 -6.29 10.04 -14.90
C GLN A 97 -5.91 9.53 -16.28
N LYS A 98 -4.73 9.92 -16.81
CA LYS A 98 -4.28 9.59 -18.17
C LYS A 98 -2.85 9.10 -18.13
N PHE A 99 -2.64 7.82 -18.39
CA PHE A 99 -1.31 7.22 -18.39
C PHE A 99 -1.31 5.90 -19.18
N THR A 100 -0.11 5.40 -19.44
CA THR A 100 0.13 4.13 -20.12
C THR A 100 0.93 3.20 -19.24
N ILE A 101 0.49 1.94 -19.17
CA ILE A 101 1.18 0.83 -18.53
C ILE A 101 1.53 -0.19 -19.61
N GLU A 102 2.79 -0.60 -19.66
CA GLU A 102 3.25 -1.69 -20.51
C GLU A 102 3.92 -2.74 -19.63
N THR A 103 3.61 -4.01 -19.84
CA THR A 103 4.20 -5.11 -19.08
C THR A 103 4.12 -6.42 -19.87
N ASP A 104 4.46 -7.56 -19.25
CA ASP A 104 4.35 -8.88 -19.87
C ASP A 104 3.80 -9.95 -18.90
N THR A 105 3.50 -11.11 -19.48
CA THR A 105 2.95 -12.27 -18.75
C THR A 105 3.99 -13.04 -17.92
N ILE A 106 5.28 -12.69 -18.00
CA ILE A 106 6.35 -13.35 -17.23
C ILE A 106 6.39 -12.77 -15.81
N ASP A 107 6.41 -11.45 -15.69
CA ASP A 107 6.35 -10.76 -14.40
C ASP A 107 5.76 -9.35 -14.55
N TYR A 108 4.46 -9.24 -14.25
CA TYR A 108 3.70 -8.01 -14.43
C TYR A 108 4.29 -6.80 -13.70
N VAL A 109 4.96 -7.02 -12.56
CA VAL A 109 5.49 -5.95 -11.72
C VAL A 109 6.92 -5.63 -12.14
N GLN A 110 7.78 -6.64 -12.34
CA GLN A 110 9.19 -6.44 -12.68
C GLN A 110 9.37 -5.84 -14.06
N HIS A 111 8.56 -6.24 -15.03
CA HIS A 111 8.66 -5.76 -16.42
C HIS A 111 7.76 -4.56 -16.73
N MET A 112 7.04 -4.05 -15.73
CA MET A 112 6.21 -2.87 -15.88
C MET A 112 7.04 -1.63 -16.27
N LYS A 113 6.55 -0.93 -17.29
CA LYS A 113 6.97 0.41 -17.70
C LYS A 113 5.75 1.33 -17.62
N VAL A 114 5.97 2.51 -17.05
CA VAL A 114 4.93 3.51 -16.81
C VAL A 114 5.27 4.78 -17.57
N SER A 115 4.33 5.30 -18.35
CA SER A 115 4.43 6.59 -19.03
C SER A 115 3.23 7.47 -18.68
N GLY A 116 3.46 8.76 -18.45
CA GLY A 116 2.38 9.72 -18.14
C GLY A 116 1.86 9.70 -16.69
N SER A 117 2.45 8.91 -15.79
CA SER A 117 2.15 8.94 -14.34
C SER A 117 3.44 8.77 -13.53
N LEU A 118 3.84 9.81 -12.81
CA LEU A 118 5.01 9.75 -11.94
C LEU A 118 4.69 8.94 -10.69
N GLU A 119 3.47 9.05 -10.16
CA GLU A 119 3.08 8.28 -8.98
C GLU A 119 3.07 6.77 -9.27
N ASN A 120 2.57 6.32 -10.42
CA ASN A 120 2.65 4.90 -10.78
C ASN A 120 4.09 4.44 -10.98
N LYS A 121 4.97 5.29 -11.53
CA LYS A 121 6.39 4.94 -11.66
C LYS A 121 7.00 4.69 -10.28
N LEU A 122 6.80 5.61 -9.33
CA LEU A 122 7.31 5.47 -7.96
C LEU A 122 6.65 4.30 -7.22
N PHE A 123 5.36 4.06 -7.45
CA PHE A 123 4.64 2.93 -6.88
C PHE A 123 5.16 1.59 -7.41
N ASN A 124 5.41 1.48 -8.72
CA ASN A 124 6.01 0.30 -9.31
C ASN A 124 7.45 0.07 -8.80
N ASP A 125 8.26 1.12 -8.71
CA ASP A 125 9.62 1.06 -8.13
C ASP A 125 9.56 0.53 -6.67
N HIS A 126 8.59 1.00 -5.87
CA HIS A 126 8.36 0.48 -4.52
C HIS A 126 7.92 -0.98 -4.52
N GLN A 127 6.98 -1.39 -5.39
CA GLN A 127 6.56 -2.80 -5.49
C GLN A 127 7.74 -3.71 -5.81
N LYS A 128 8.59 -3.34 -6.78
CA LYS A 128 9.81 -4.10 -7.13
C LYS A 128 10.74 -4.25 -5.94
N TYR A 129 11.03 -3.15 -5.24
CA TYR A 129 11.87 -3.15 -4.05
C TYR A 129 11.34 -4.07 -2.94
N ILE A 130 10.03 -4.04 -2.67
CA ILE A 130 9.41 -4.90 -1.66
C ILE A 130 9.45 -6.38 -2.07
N ILE A 131 9.24 -6.70 -3.35
CA ILE A 131 9.36 -8.07 -3.87
C ILE A 131 10.78 -8.61 -3.66
N GLU A 132 11.80 -7.83 -3.99
CA GLU A 132 13.20 -8.24 -3.81
C GLU A 132 13.56 -8.45 -2.33
N LYS A 133 13.17 -7.51 -1.46
CA LYS A 133 13.39 -7.66 0.00
C LYS A 133 12.62 -8.83 0.60
N SER A 134 11.42 -9.12 0.09
CA SER A 134 10.66 -10.30 0.49
C SER A 134 11.38 -11.60 0.12
N LYS A 135 11.94 -11.69 -1.10
CA LYS A 135 12.75 -12.84 -1.53
C LYS A 135 13.99 -13.03 -0.64
N GLU A 136 14.72 -11.94 -0.36
CA GLU A 136 15.89 -11.95 0.51
C GLU A 136 15.54 -12.47 1.92
N THR A 137 14.52 -11.88 2.55
CA THR A 137 14.11 -12.25 3.91
C THR A 137 13.54 -13.67 3.98
N GLN A 138 12.90 -14.16 2.92
CA GLN A 138 12.44 -15.55 2.85
C GLN A 138 13.61 -16.53 2.86
N LEU A 139 14.68 -16.26 2.10
CA LEU A 139 15.88 -17.10 2.12
C LEU A 139 16.55 -17.10 3.50
N ILE A 140 16.58 -15.95 4.18
CA ILE A 140 17.11 -15.84 5.55
C ILE A 140 16.26 -16.66 6.52
N LYS A 141 14.92 -16.61 6.42
CA LYS A 141 14.00 -17.42 7.25
C LYS A 141 14.21 -18.92 7.04
N VAL A 142 14.34 -19.37 5.79
CA VAL A 142 14.66 -20.79 5.48
C VAL A 142 15.98 -21.21 6.14
N ARG A 143 17.02 -20.37 6.08
CA ARG A 143 18.29 -20.65 6.76
C ARG A 143 18.16 -20.64 8.27
N LEU A 144 17.36 -19.75 8.84
CA LEU A 144 17.09 -19.70 10.27
C LEU A 144 16.43 -21.00 10.73
N ASP A 145 15.48 -21.50 9.95
CA ASP A 145 14.79 -22.76 10.25
C ASP A 145 15.70 -23.99 10.14
N ALA A 146 16.68 -23.97 9.23
CA ALA A 146 17.66 -25.04 9.08
C ALA A 146 18.76 -25.04 10.17
N ASN A 147 18.96 -23.92 10.89
CA ASN A 147 20.07 -23.73 11.83
C ASN A 147 19.60 -23.49 13.28
N LYS A 148 18.41 -23.96 13.65
CA LYS A 148 17.75 -23.65 14.95
C LYS A 148 18.62 -23.90 16.18
N ASP A 149 19.49 -24.90 16.12
CA ASP A 149 20.33 -25.34 17.24
C ASP A 149 21.70 -24.62 17.29
N ASN A 150 22.08 -23.91 16.22
CA ASN A 150 23.34 -23.15 16.17
C ASN A 150 23.10 -21.70 16.60
N LYS A 151 23.40 -21.39 17.87
CA LYS A 151 23.15 -20.08 18.49
C LYS A 151 23.81 -18.91 17.75
N ASP A 152 25.05 -19.09 17.30
CA ASP A 152 25.80 -18.03 16.60
C ASP A 152 25.18 -17.75 15.22
N SER A 153 24.84 -18.80 14.49
CA SER A 153 24.16 -18.68 13.19
C SER A 153 22.78 -18.02 13.35
N VAL A 154 22.02 -18.41 14.37
CA VAL A 154 20.70 -17.82 14.67
C VAL A 154 20.82 -16.32 15.00
N ALA A 155 21.83 -15.91 15.77
CA ALA A 155 22.05 -14.51 16.11
C ALA A 155 22.31 -13.66 14.86
N VAL A 156 23.23 -14.12 13.98
CA VAL A 156 23.56 -13.43 12.73
C VAL A 156 22.35 -13.33 11.80
N LEU A 157 21.60 -14.43 11.64
CA LEU A 157 20.43 -14.46 10.74
C LEU A 157 19.29 -13.56 11.24
N ARG A 158 19.08 -13.47 12.56
CA ARG A 158 18.12 -12.53 13.15
C ARG A 158 18.53 -11.08 12.92
N GLU A 159 19.82 -10.75 13.03
CA GLU A 159 20.26 -9.39 12.77
C GLU A 159 20.11 -9.00 11.30
N LYS A 160 20.31 -9.94 10.36
CA LYS A 160 20.01 -9.71 8.94
C LYS A 160 18.53 -9.40 8.69
N LEU A 161 17.62 -10.10 9.36
CA LEU A 161 16.18 -9.78 9.29
C LEU A 161 15.89 -8.37 9.84
N ASN A 162 16.48 -8.02 10.99
CA ASN A 162 16.32 -6.68 11.57
C ASN A 162 16.87 -5.57 10.65
N SER A 163 17.99 -5.82 9.96
CA SER A 163 18.57 -4.89 8.98
C SER A 163 17.63 -4.68 7.80
N ALA A 164 17.11 -5.77 7.22
CA ALA A 164 16.16 -5.69 6.12
C ALA A 164 14.91 -4.88 6.50
N ASP A 165 14.38 -5.06 7.72
CA ASP A 165 13.25 -4.27 8.22
C ASP A 165 13.60 -2.77 8.35
N LYS A 166 14.80 -2.44 8.83
CA LYS A 166 15.28 -1.04 8.91
C LYS A 166 15.43 -0.41 7.53
N GLU A 167 15.96 -1.16 6.56
CA GLU A 167 16.13 -0.72 5.18
C GLU A 167 14.79 -0.42 4.51
N VAL A 168 13.80 -1.31 4.66
CA VAL A 168 12.44 -1.09 4.15
C VAL A 168 11.82 0.16 4.76
N LYS A 169 12.00 0.37 6.07
CA LYS A 169 11.50 1.57 6.76
C LYS A 169 12.19 2.84 6.23
N ALA A 170 13.52 2.82 6.09
CA ALA A 170 14.30 3.94 5.58
C ALA A 170 13.90 4.28 4.13
N TYR A 171 13.73 3.27 3.27
CA TYR A 171 13.27 3.44 1.90
C TYR A 171 11.90 4.12 1.83
N ARG A 172 10.93 3.64 2.61
CA ARG A 172 9.60 4.27 2.69
C ARG A 172 9.65 5.71 3.19
N MET A 173 10.49 5.99 4.19
CA MET A 173 10.70 7.36 4.67
C MET A 173 11.31 8.26 3.59
N ALA A 174 12.27 7.76 2.81
CA ALA A 174 12.86 8.51 1.71
C ALA A 174 11.83 8.83 0.62
N LEU A 175 10.92 7.90 0.29
CA LEU A 175 9.83 8.16 -0.65
C LEU A 175 8.94 9.32 -0.19
N LEU A 176 8.63 9.44 1.11
CA LEU A 176 7.83 10.55 1.65
C LEU A 176 8.50 11.93 1.50
N LEU A 177 9.83 11.97 1.35
CA LEU A 177 10.60 13.21 1.18
C LEU A 177 10.70 13.65 -0.28
N ILE A 178 10.38 12.77 -1.23
CA ILE A 178 10.34 13.10 -2.66
C ILE A 178 9.05 13.89 -2.91
N GLN A 179 9.21 15.18 -3.20
CA GLN A 179 8.16 16.23 -3.24
C GLN A 179 7.28 16.25 -4.52
N PRO A 180 6.68 15.13 -4.98
CA PRO A 180 5.42 15.25 -5.71
C PRO A 180 4.31 14.31 -5.21
N PHE A 181 4.43 13.70 -4.02
CA PHE A 181 3.28 13.03 -3.38
C PHE A 181 2.27 14.07 -2.85
N ASN A 182 1.56 14.71 -3.78
CA ASN A 182 0.47 15.66 -3.48
C ASN A 182 -0.89 14.96 -3.32
N SER A 183 -0.91 13.62 -3.27
CA SER A 183 -2.11 12.86 -2.96
C SER A 183 -2.15 12.50 -1.46
N ASP A 184 -3.09 13.11 -0.74
CA ASP A 184 -3.34 12.86 0.69
C ASP A 184 -3.62 11.39 1.00
N ILE A 185 -4.03 10.60 0.00
CA ILE A 185 -4.40 9.19 0.11
C ILE A 185 -3.18 8.29 0.33
N LEU A 186 -2.05 8.55 -0.33
CA LEU A 186 -0.82 7.77 -0.09
C LEU A 186 -0.17 8.18 1.22
N LYS A 187 -0.18 9.47 1.57
CA LYS A 187 0.20 9.93 2.92
C LYS A 187 -0.64 9.22 3.98
N LEU A 188 -1.96 9.12 3.79
CA LEU A 188 -2.86 8.41 4.68
C LEU A 188 -2.59 6.90 4.70
N THR A 189 -2.30 6.27 3.56
CA THR A 189 -1.98 4.82 3.49
C THR A 189 -0.67 4.51 4.21
N PHE A 190 0.37 5.31 3.99
CA PHE A 190 1.66 5.19 4.69
C PHE A 190 1.54 5.55 6.17
N LEU A 191 0.72 6.54 6.53
CA LEU A 191 0.44 6.92 7.92
C LEU A 191 -0.35 5.84 8.64
N ILE A 192 -1.39 5.26 8.02
CA ILE A 192 -2.15 4.13 8.56
C ILE A 192 -1.24 2.92 8.72
N THR A 193 -0.40 2.61 7.73
CA THR A 193 0.59 1.53 7.83
C THR A 193 1.57 1.78 8.97
N LEU A 194 2.04 3.02 9.14
CA LEU A 194 2.94 3.40 10.23
C LEU A 194 2.25 3.30 11.61
N ILE A 195 1.00 3.75 11.73
CA ILE A 195 0.18 3.67 12.95
C ILE A 195 -0.16 2.22 13.30
N LEU A 196 -0.48 1.37 12.31
CA LEU A 196 -0.75 -0.05 12.53
C LEU A 196 0.54 -0.78 12.95
N VAL A 197 1.69 -0.45 12.36
CA VAL A 197 2.99 -1.02 12.76
C VAL A 197 3.38 -0.57 14.17
N THR A 198 3.18 0.69 14.55
CA THR A 198 3.46 1.15 15.91
C THR A 198 2.47 0.62 16.93
N ASN A 199 1.19 0.49 16.62
CA ASN A 199 0.21 -0.12 17.53
C ASN A 199 0.43 -1.62 17.71
N VAL A 200 0.79 -2.36 16.65
CA VAL A 200 1.17 -3.77 16.78
C VAL A 200 2.45 -3.90 17.61
N TYR A 201 3.44 -3.03 17.39
CA TYR A 201 4.66 -3.00 18.21
C TYR A 201 4.36 -2.66 19.68
N PHE A 202 3.51 -1.67 19.95
CA PHE A 202 3.12 -1.26 21.29
C PHE A 202 2.29 -2.34 22.00
N ALA A 203 1.32 -2.95 21.30
CA ALA A 203 0.55 -4.07 21.83
C ALA A 203 1.47 -5.25 22.17
N ARG A 204 2.47 -5.55 21.34
CA ARG A 204 3.44 -6.63 21.59
C ARG A 204 4.33 -6.33 22.80
N GLN A 205 4.75 -5.07 22.99
CA GLN A 205 5.51 -4.67 24.19
C GLN A 205 4.63 -4.65 25.44
N PHE A 206 3.37 -4.23 25.32
CA PHE A 206 2.40 -4.23 26.43
C PHE A 206 2.08 -5.66 26.88
N PHE A 207 1.86 -6.61 25.96
CA PHE A 207 1.67 -8.02 26.31
C PHE A 207 2.93 -8.65 26.93
N LYS A 208 4.13 -8.28 26.45
CA LYS A 208 5.40 -8.76 27.02
C LYS A 208 5.66 -8.18 28.42
N ALA A 209 5.28 -6.93 28.66
CA ALA A 209 5.34 -6.27 29.96
C ALA A 209 4.31 -6.87 30.94
N ARG A 210 3.06 -7.12 30.50
CA ARG A 210 2.00 -7.74 31.31
C ARG A 210 2.33 -9.19 31.66
N SER A 211 2.87 -9.97 30.72
CA SER A 211 3.36 -11.33 30.98
C SER A 211 4.46 -11.35 32.06
N LYS A 212 5.46 -10.47 31.98
CA LYS A 212 6.50 -10.35 33.03
C LYS A 212 5.94 -9.90 34.38
N HIS A 213 4.97 -8.99 34.39
CA HIS A 213 4.36 -8.51 35.63
C HIS A 213 3.47 -9.58 36.29
N THR A 214 2.83 -10.44 35.50
CA THR A 214 2.01 -11.56 35.98
C THR A 214 2.90 -12.71 36.49
N LEU A 215 4.05 -12.95 35.85
CA LEU A 215 5.07 -13.91 36.32
C LEU A 215 5.77 -13.45 37.61
N ASN A 216 6.11 -12.17 37.75
CA ASN A 216 6.75 -11.67 38.97
C ASN A 216 5.81 -11.70 40.19
N ASN A 217 4.52 -11.42 40.01
CA ASN A 217 3.54 -11.53 41.10
C ASN A 217 3.19 -12.99 41.47
N LEU A 218 3.44 -13.96 40.59
CA LEU A 218 3.28 -15.38 40.90
C LEU A 218 4.50 -15.99 41.61
N LEU A 219 5.70 -15.45 41.39
CA LEU A 219 6.95 -16.02 41.90
C LEU A 219 7.45 -15.39 43.21
N PHE A 220 7.03 -14.17 43.56
CA PHE A 220 7.43 -13.51 44.82
C PHE A 220 6.28 -12.68 45.42
N PRO A 221 5.34 -13.28 46.19
CA PRO A 221 4.13 -12.60 46.62
C PRO A 221 4.27 -11.72 47.88
N TYR A 222 5.45 -11.57 48.51
CA TYR A 222 5.59 -10.78 49.74
C TYR A 222 6.86 -9.92 49.80
N PRO A 223 6.79 -8.71 50.40
CA PRO A 223 7.95 -7.86 50.61
C PRO A 223 8.81 -8.40 51.77
N ILE A 224 10.13 -8.42 51.55
CA ILE A 224 11.12 -8.65 52.61
C ILE A 224 11.27 -7.31 53.34
N HIS A 225 10.94 -7.29 54.63
CA HIS A 225 11.33 -6.22 55.56
C HIS A 225 12.77 -6.44 56.04
#